data_AF-A0A9Q1EKA0-F1
#
_entry.id   AF-A0A9Q1EKA0-F1
#
_cell.length_a   1.000
_cell.length_b   1.000
_cell.length_c   1.000
_cell.angle_alpha   90.00
_cell.angle_beta   90.00
_cell.angle_gamma   90.00
#
_symmetry.space_group_name_H-M   'P 1'
#
loop_
_entity.id
_entity.type
_entity.pdbx_description
1 polymer ?
#
loop_
_entity_poly.entity_id
_entity_poly.type
_entity_poly.pdbx_seq_one_letter_code
_entity_poly.pdbx_strand_id
1 'polypeptide(L)'
;MEDDLVSEDDILLRSEKDFHDAARRNDTEKMQELMKRGVDIKAKNKIDRKALHWAAGMGNEQALRMLLDHDTEVDDDDSFGMNALLLASWFGHLKILQILVASGAKQNCENKKGLNLLHCAAQRGHIKVLEFIMEDLEDVQLDKRDKSDRTALHLAAEHGQLEVVEFLIGFGCGHSLKDKELNTALHLAAKHGHDEVLQKIMETGVDINERNIDGLTALHFCADEGHYDCAKLLLESCCDVNAQTNKNMNALHYAAQRGYEKVARLLVDLGINTDAVDSQHATPLNMAVFNNYADIVRLLIDADCDLDVPDNRQQTALHIAAEHGRQDIAEMILIAGVNLKLTDKQGKTSLDVAARGNHVNLVDMIIKADRFYKWEKDNMSSDSDSWESRHLTFKQDHHLETQHIRSILWRLATKYLKPGEWKQLAQCWRFTEAHIRAIEQQWTGTKSHKEHGHRMLLVWLHGVIMAGENPIKGLYEGLVGISRRDLAESIRQKANADTTPPKKCSIM
;
A
#
# COMPACT_ATOMS: atom_id res chain seq x y z
N MET A 1 -34.60 28.62 -37.64
CA MET A 1 -34.37 27.31 -38.25
C MET A 1 -32.89 27.05 -38.12
N GLU A 2 -32.63 26.23 -37.11
CA GLU A 2 -31.42 25.61 -36.55
C GLU A 2 -31.90 25.28 -35.11
N ASP A 3 -33.00 24.54 -35.02
CA ASP A 3 -33.07 23.08 -34.90
C ASP A 3 -32.67 22.65 -33.50
N ASP A 4 -33.69 22.66 -32.64
CA ASP A 4 -34.08 21.55 -31.80
C ASP A 4 -32.95 20.60 -31.37
N LEU A 5 -32.35 20.94 -30.24
CA LEU A 5 -31.96 19.95 -29.25
C LEU A 5 -32.76 20.21 -27.97
N VAL A 6 -34.08 20.05 -28.11
CA VAL A 6 -34.93 19.65 -26.99
C VAL A 6 -34.43 18.27 -26.57
N SER A 7 -33.78 18.17 -25.40
CA SER A 7 -33.51 16.85 -24.82
C SER A 7 -34.87 16.20 -24.56
N GLU A 8 -35.19 15.13 -25.28
CA GLU A 8 -36.47 14.40 -25.26
C GLU A 8 -36.86 13.77 -23.91
N ASP A 9 -36.19 14.12 -22.80
CA ASP A 9 -36.37 13.47 -21.51
C ASP A 9 -36.98 14.38 -20.41
N ASP A 10 -37.34 15.65 -20.64
CA ASP A 10 -37.81 16.56 -19.56
C ASP A 10 -39.35 16.48 -19.33
N ILE A 11 -39.75 15.92 -18.17
CA ILE A 11 -41.17 15.76 -17.75
C ILE A 11 -41.84 17.13 -17.49
N LEU A 12 -41.04 18.16 -17.20
CA LEU A 12 -41.53 19.51 -16.88
C LEU A 12 -41.73 20.36 -18.15
N LEU A 13 -42.82 21.12 -18.18
CA LEU A 13 -43.01 22.20 -19.14
C LEU A 13 -41.96 23.30 -18.92
N ARG A 14 -41.63 24.05 -19.98
CA ARG A 14 -40.63 25.12 -19.92
C ARG A 14 -40.93 26.15 -18.81
N SER A 15 -42.20 26.50 -18.62
CA SER A 15 -42.66 27.42 -17.57
C SER A 15 -42.52 26.85 -16.15
N GLU A 16 -42.67 25.53 -15.98
CA GLU A 16 -42.47 24.85 -14.69
C GLU A 16 -40.97 24.75 -14.37
N LYS A 17 -40.14 24.49 -15.38
CA LYS A 17 -38.68 24.55 -15.24
C LYS A 17 -38.22 25.95 -14.82
N ASP A 18 -38.75 26.98 -15.49
CA ASP A 18 -38.52 28.38 -15.13
C ASP A 18 -38.96 28.69 -13.69
N PHE A 19 -40.05 28.07 -13.22
CA PHE A 19 -40.55 28.21 -11.85
C PHE A 19 -39.62 27.53 -10.83
N HIS A 20 -39.15 26.31 -11.13
CA HIS A 20 -38.17 25.62 -10.29
C HIS A 20 -36.85 26.40 -10.21
N ASP A 21 -36.40 26.97 -11.33
CA ASP A 21 -35.19 27.80 -11.38
C ASP A 21 -35.37 29.12 -10.61
N ALA A 22 -36.57 29.72 -10.66
CA ALA A 22 -36.90 30.91 -9.87
C ALA A 22 -36.87 30.59 -8.36
N ALA A 23 -37.47 29.47 -7.94
CA ALA A 23 -37.42 29.00 -6.56
C ALA A 23 -35.98 28.69 -6.09
N ARG A 24 -35.15 28.11 -6.98
CA ARG A 24 -33.72 27.84 -6.71
C ARG A 24 -32.89 29.11 -6.57
N ARG A 25 -33.27 30.22 -7.22
CA ARG A 25 -32.54 31.50 -7.18
C ARG A 25 -33.12 32.53 -6.21
N ASN A 26 -34.17 32.18 -5.47
CA ASN A 26 -34.94 33.09 -4.62
C ASN A 26 -35.57 34.27 -5.40
N ASP A 27 -35.92 34.06 -6.68
CA ASP A 27 -36.57 35.08 -7.51
C ASP A 27 -38.08 35.06 -7.30
N THR A 28 -38.52 35.71 -6.22
CA THR A 28 -39.93 35.74 -5.83
C THR A 28 -40.82 36.52 -6.79
N GLU A 29 -40.27 37.51 -7.51
CA GLU A 29 -41.04 38.28 -8.50
C GLU A 29 -41.40 37.40 -9.69
N LYS A 30 -40.42 36.67 -10.23
CA LYS A 30 -40.65 35.72 -11.31
C LYS A 30 -41.55 34.57 -10.86
N MET A 31 -41.41 34.09 -9.62
CA MET A 31 -42.34 33.09 -9.06
C MET A 31 -43.78 33.61 -9.04
N GLN A 32 -44.04 34.82 -8.54
CA GLN A 32 -45.38 35.42 -8.55
C GLN A 32 -45.93 35.62 -9.96
N GLU A 33 -45.09 36.06 -10.90
CA GLU A 33 -45.48 36.21 -12.30
C GLU A 33 -45.92 34.86 -12.91
N LEU A 34 -45.15 33.80 -12.68
CA LEU A 34 -45.44 32.46 -13.17
C LEU A 34 -46.67 31.85 -12.48
N MET A 35 -46.87 32.09 -11.18
CA MET A 35 -48.09 31.70 -10.46
C MET A 35 -49.33 32.39 -11.04
N LYS A 36 -49.27 33.69 -11.34
CA LYS A 36 -50.36 34.43 -12.00
C LYS A 36 -50.68 33.88 -13.39
N ARG A 37 -49.69 33.30 -14.08
CA ARG A 37 -49.87 32.62 -15.37
C ARG A 37 -50.44 31.20 -15.25
N GLY A 38 -50.69 30.72 -14.03
CA GLY A 38 -51.28 29.40 -13.79
C GLY A 38 -50.29 28.24 -13.94
N VAL A 39 -48.99 28.49 -13.75
CA VAL A 39 -47.98 27.41 -13.71
C VAL A 39 -48.26 26.48 -12.53
N ASP A 40 -48.15 25.16 -12.76
CA ASP A 40 -48.29 24.18 -11.68
C ASP A 40 -47.12 24.28 -10.69
N ILE A 41 -47.41 24.78 -9.49
CA ILE A 41 -46.46 24.94 -8.38
C ILE A 41 -46.03 23.55 -7.83
N LYS A 42 -46.88 22.53 -8.02
CA LYS A 42 -46.70 21.17 -7.49
C LYS A 42 -46.00 20.25 -8.49
N ALA A 43 -45.58 20.77 -9.64
CA ALA A 43 -44.91 20.03 -10.68
C ALA A 43 -43.64 19.33 -10.14
N LYS A 44 -43.45 18.07 -10.53
CA LYS A 44 -42.31 17.25 -10.14
C LYS A 44 -41.36 17.13 -11.31
N ASN A 45 -40.06 17.31 -11.05
CA ASN A 45 -39.05 16.99 -12.05
C ASN A 45 -38.82 15.47 -12.12
N LYS A 46 -37.86 15.02 -12.94
CA LYS A 46 -37.52 13.60 -13.12
C LYS A 46 -37.06 12.87 -11.86
N ILE A 47 -36.71 13.61 -10.81
CA ILE A 47 -36.22 13.08 -9.53
C ILE A 47 -37.27 13.35 -8.44
N ASP A 48 -38.54 13.49 -8.83
CA ASP A 48 -39.66 13.80 -7.94
C ASP A 48 -39.54 15.10 -7.12
N ARG A 49 -38.58 15.98 -7.45
CA ARG A 49 -38.39 17.25 -6.73
C ARG A 49 -39.38 18.30 -7.23
N LYS A 50 -40.14 18.84 -6.28
CA LYS A 50 -40.92 20.08 -6.39
C LYS A 50 -40.05 21.33 -6.19
N ALA A 51 -40.56 22.51 -6.56
CA ALA A 51 -39.91 23.80 -6.30
C ALA A 51 -39.53 24.01 -4.81
N LEU A 52 -40.34 23.47 -3.87
CA LEU A 52 -40.09 23.53 -2.43
C LEU A 52 -38.76 22.89 -2.03
N HIS A 53 -38.41 21.74 -2.63
CA HIS A 53 -37.13 21.06 -2.37
C HIS A 53 -35.93 21.95 -2.75
N TRP A 54 -36.05 22.69 -3.85
CA TRP A 54 -35.00 23.61 -4.30
C TRP A 54 -34.89 24.84 -3.41
N ALA A 55 -36.02 25.43 -3.02
CA ALA A 55 -36.02 26.56 -2.09
C ALA A 55 -35.42 26.16 -0.74
N ALA A 56 -35.79 24.99 -0.21
CA ALA A 56 -35.27 24.49 1.05
C ALA A 56 -33.78 24.15 0.99
N GLY A 57 -33.35 23.41 -0.04
CA GLY A 57 -31.95 23.00 -0.19
C GLY A 57 -30.98 24.13 -0.56
N MET A 58 -31.47 25.28 -1.02
CA MET A 58 -30.64 26.45 -1.32
C MET A 58 -30.69 27.54 -0.23
N GLY A 59 -31.51 27.37 0.82
CA GLY A 59 -31.61 28.37 1.88
C GLY A 59 -32.51 29.56 1.53
N ASN A 60 -33.38 29.44 0.53
CA ASN A 60 -34.14 30.56 -0.03
C ASN A 60 -35.43 30.81 0.76
N GLU A 61 -35.33 31.59 1.84
CA GLU A 61 -36.43 31.79 2.78
C GLU A 61 -37.69 32.41 2.17
N GLN A 62 -37.55 33.38 1.27
CA GLN A 62 -38.69 34.10 0.72
C GLN A 62 -39.45 33.24 -0.28
N ALA A 63 -38.72 32.55 -1.17
CA ALA A 63 -39.29 31.54 -2.05
C ALA A 63 -39.96 30.42 -1.26
N LEU A 64 -39.34 29.95 -0.17
CA LEU A 64 -39.91 28.92 0.70
C LEU A 64 -41.25 29.36 1.31
N ARG A 65 -41.28 30.54 1.96
CA ARG A 65 -42.53 31.09 2.55
C ARG A 65 -43.63 31.22 1.50
N MET A 66 -43.30 31.78 0.33
CA MET A 66 -44.24 31.92 -0.77
C MET A 66 -44.82 30.58 -1.22
N LEU A 67 -44.01 29.52 -1.28
CA LEU A 67 -44.49 28.18 -1.64
C LEU A 67 -45.39 27.59 -0.54
N LEU A 68 -45.06 27.80 0.72
CA LEU A 68 -45.85 27.32 1.86
C LEU A 68 -47.21 28.02 1.96
N ASP A 69 -47.28 29.31 1.60
CA ASP A 69 -48.54 30.09 1.56
C ASP A 69 -49.53 29.59 0.48
N HIS A 70 -49.08 28.76 -0.48
CA HIS A 70 -49.88 28.24 -1.59
C HIS A 70 -50.18 26.72 -1.45
N ASP A 71 -50.37 26.22 -0.23
CA ASP A 71 -50.75 24.82 0.08
C ASP A 71 -49.85 23.78 -0.62
N THR A 72 -48.53 24.00 -0.58
CA THR A 72 -47.57 22.98 -0.98
C THR A 72 -47.44 21.92 0.10
N GLU A 73 -47.44 20.65 -0.31
CA GLU A 73 -47.22 19.52 0.59
C GLU A 73 -45.78 19.58 1.12
N VAL A 74 -45.64 19.84 2.42
CA VAL A 74 -44.34 20.10 3.07
C VAL A 74 -43.48 18.84 3.21
N ASP A 75 -44.15 17.68 3.33
CA ASP A 75 -43.53 16.39 3.66
C ASP A 75 -43.17 15.54 2.45
N ASP A 76 -43.44 15.99 1.22
CA ASP A 76 -43.12 15.21 0.03
C ASP A 76 -41.64 14.88 -0.04
N ASP A 77 -41.35 13.65 -0.44
CA ASP A 77 -40.00 13.20 -0.72
C ASP A 77 -39.67 13.21 -2.21
N ASP A 78 -38.39 13.46 -2.50
CA ASP A 78 -37.80 13.26 -3.82
C ASP A 78 -37.48 11.77 -4.09
N SER A 79 -36.95 11.43 -5.27
CA SER A 79 -36.66 10.03 -5.59
C SER A 79 -35.60 9.38 -4.70
N PHE A 80 -34.91 10.13 -3.83
CA PHE A 80 -33.99 9.60 -2.81
C PHE A 80 -34.62 9.48 -1.42
N GLY A 81 -35.90 9.83 -1.27
CA GLY A 81 -36.56 9.95 0.03
C GLY A 81 -36.25 11.26 0.75
N MET A 82 -35.65 12.25 0.07
CA MET A 82 -35.30 13.53 0.72
C MET A 82 -36.49 14.47 0.63
N ASN A 83 -37.08 14.82 1.77
CA ASN A 83 -38.05 15.90 1.85
C ASN A 83 -37.36 17.25 2.09
N ALA A 84 -38.13 18.34 2.04
CA ALA A 84 -37.62 19.70 2.25
C ALA A 84 -36.89 19.85 3.60
N LEU A 85 -37.36 19.18 4.65
CA LEU A 85 -36.78 19.24 6.00
C LEU A 85 -35.41 18.55 6.06
N LEU A 86 -35.28 17.36 5.46
CA LEU A 86 -34.01 16.63 5.34
C LEU A 86 -33.00 17.40 4.47
N LEU A 87 -33.46 18.05 3.39
CA LEU A 87 -32.60 18.90 2.57
C LEU A 87 -32.10 20.13 3.35
N ALA A 88 -32.98 20.81 4.08
CA ALA A 88 -32.59 21.94 4.92
C ALA A 88 -31.55 21.53 5.97
N SER A 89 -31.70 20.35 6.58
CA SER A 89 -30.72 19.79 7.50
C SER A 89 -29.40 19.46 6.81
N TRP A 90 -29.44 18.78 5.67
CA TRP A 90 -28.26 18.38 4.89
C TRP A 90 -27.40 19.56 4.40
N PHE A 91 -28.02 20.71 4.11
CA PHE A 91 -27.30 21.91 3.66
C PHE A 91 -27.08 22.94 4.78
N GLY A 92 -27.52 22.66 6.02
CA GLY A 92 -27.24 23.49 7.18
C GLY A 92 -28.08 24.76 7.26
N HIS A 93 -29.24 24.78 6.62
CA HIS A 93 -30.11 25.95 6.56
C HIS A 93 -31.07 26.01 7.76
N LEU A 94 -30.53 26.37 8.94
CA LEU A 94 -31.30 26.47 10.19
C LEU A 94 -32.59 27.27 10.02
N LYS A 95 -32.55 28.41 9.32
CA LYS A 95 -33.74 29.26 9.21
C LYS A 95 -34.86 28.63 8.37
N ILE A 96 -34.49 27.94 7.29
CA ILE A 96 -35.43 27.13 6.49
C ILE A 96 -36.03 26.03 7.35
N LEU A 97 -35.19 25.33 8.11
CA LEU A 97 -35.61 24.23 8.97
C LEU A 97 -36.62 24.72 10.03
N GLN A 98 -36.37 25.85 10.68
CA GLN A 98 -37.32 26.50 11.59
C GLN A 98 -38.66 26.86 10.92
N ILE A 99 -38.63 27.38 9.70
CA ILE A 99 -39.86 27.73 8.96
C ILE A 99 -40.66 26.45 8.66
N LEU A 100 -40.00 25.39 8.18
CA LEU A 100 -40.66 24.13 7.86
C LEU A 100 -41.29 23.48 9.10
N VAL A 101 -40.58 23.48 10.23
CA VAL A 101 -41.11 22.98 11.51
C VAL A 101 -42.31 23.80 11.98
N ALA A 102 -42.23 25.14 11.91
CA ALA A 102 -43.34 26.02 12.25
C ALA A 102 -44.57 25.82 11.35
N SER A 103 -44.35 25.39 10.10
CA SER A 103 -45.40 25.01 9.14
C SER A 103 -45.93 23.58 9.33
N GLY A 104 -45.51 22.86 10.37
CA GLY A 104 -46.04 21.54 10.70
C GLY A 104 -45.40 20.37 9.95
N ALA A 105 -44.16 20.54 9.43
CA ALA A 105 -43.42 19.44 8.81
C ALA A 105 -43.21 18.27 9.79
N LYS A 106 -43.31 17.04 9.28
CA LYS A 106 -43.03 15.82 10.07
C LYS A 106 -41.54 15.74 10.42
N GLN A 107 -41.25 15.82 11.71
CA GLN A 107 -39.88 15.81 12.25
C GLN A 107 -39.24 14.41 12.22
N ASN A 108 -40.04 13.35 12.41
CA ASN A 108 -39.60 11.95 12.35
C ASN A 108 -39.53 11.44 10.90
N CYS A 109 -38.81 12.15 10.05
CA CYS A 109 -38.61 11.81 8.64
C CYS A 109 -37.28 11.08 8.41
N GLU A 110 -37.28 10.16 7.45
CA GLU A 110 -36.11 9.38 7.05
C GLU A 110 -36.07 9.26 5.53
N ASN A 111 -34.87 9.33 4.94
CA ASN A 111 -34.72 9.09 3.51
C ASN A 111 -34.67 7.59 3.16
N LYS A 112 -34.49 7.26 1.87
CA LYS A 112 -34.42 5.86 1.42
C LYS A 112 -33.23 5.08 2.00
N LYS A 113 -32.23 5.75 2.57
CA LYS A 113 -31.10 5.14 3.30
C LYS A 113 -31.32 5.07 4.81
N GLY A 114 -32.46 5.55 5.32
CA GLY A 114 -32.75 5.62 6.76
C GLY A 114 -32.09 6.81 7.46
N LEU A 115 -31.56 7.80 6.71
CA LEU A 115 -30.97 9.00 7.30
C LEU A 115 -32.09 9.95 7.76
N ASN A 116 -32.08 10.29 9.04
CA ASN A 116 -32.93 11.33 9.63
C ASN A 116 -32.23 12.70 9.63
N LEU A 117 -32.88 13.71 10.23
CA LEU A 117 -32.33 15.06 10.34
C LEU A 117 -30.97 15.10 11.03
N LEU A 118 -30.80 14.33 12.11
CA LEU A 118 -29.56 14.29 12.88
C LEU A 118 -28.41 13.70 12.06
N HIS A 119 -28.66 12.60 11.33
CA HIS A 119 -27.69 12.01 10.42
C HIS A 119 -27.22 13.01 9.34
N CYS A 120 -28.17 13.71 8.70
CA CYS A 120 -27.86 14.67 7.64
C CYS A 120 -27.01 15.84 8.15
N ALA A 121 -27.36 16.41 9.31
CA ALA A 121 -26.61 17.51 9.91
C ALA A 121 -25.23 17.05 10.40
N ALA A 122 -25.15 15.87 11.03
CA ALA A 122 -23.92 15.33 11.57
C ALA A 122 -22.90 14.97 10.47
N GLN A 123 -23.37 14.38 9.38
CA GLN A 123 -22.56 14.06 8.21
C GLN A 123 -21.88 15.29 7.59
N ARG A 124 -22.53 16.46 7.68
CA ARG A 124 -22.13 17.69 7.00
C ARG A 124 -21.56 18.77 7.90
N GLY A 125 -21.45 18.52 9.21
CA GLY A 125 -20.83 19.47 10.13
C GLY A 125 -21.74 20.62 10.56
N HIS A 126 -23.06 20.47 10.52
CA HIS A 126 -23.99 21.59 10.72
C HIS A 126 -24.41 21.79 12.17
N ILE A 127 -23.49 22.24 13.04
CA ILE A 127 -23.71 22.38 14.49
C ILE A 127 -24.98 23.12 14.86
N LYS A 128 -25.23 24.29 14.28
CA LYS A 128 -26.44 25.08 14.59
C LYS A 128 -27.75 24.35 14.28
N VAL A 129 -27.71 23.46 13.29
CA VAL A 129 -28.85 22.60 12.99
C VAL A 129 -28.95 21.46 14.01
N LEU A 130 -27.83 20.87 14.43
CA LEU A 130 -27.81 19.89 15.52
C LEU A 130 -28.32 20.47 16.85
N GLU A 131 -27.88 21.68 17.23
CA GLU A 131 -28.36 22.40 18.41
C GLU A 131 -29.88 22.54 18.38
N PHE A 132 -30.42 23.08 17.28
CA PHE A 132 -31.87 23.20 17.11
C PHE A 132 -32.59 21.84 17.15
N ILE A 133 -32.04 20.81 16.50
CA ILE A 133 -32.63 19.48 16.52
C ILE A 133 -32.68 18.95 17.96
N MET A 134 -31.59 19.03 18.72
CA MET A 134 -31.52 18.40 20.05
C MET A 134 -32.19 19.20 21.16
N GLU A 135 -32.25 20.53 21.05
CA GLU A 135 -32.79 21.40 22.09
C GLU A 135 -34.26 21.76 21.84
N ASP A 136 -34.65 22.00 20.58
CA ASP A 136 -35.96 22.56 20.24
C ASP A 136 -36.96 21.53 19.66
N LEU A 137 -36.50 20.35 19.21
CA LEU A 137 -37.40 19.30 18.70
C LEU A 137 -37.73 18.25 19.78
N GLU A 138 -38.98 17.79 19.76
CA GLU A 138 -39.46 16.74 20.68
C GLU A 138 -39.10 15.34 20.15
N ASP A 139 -38.90 14.37 21.05
CA ASP A 139 -38.69 12.94 20.74
C ASP A 139 -37.50 12.59 19.83
N VAL A 140 -36.42 13.38 19.84
CA VAL A 140 -35.22 13.09 19.05
C VAL A 140 -34.51 11.81 19.52
N GLN A 141 -34.42 10.84 18.61
CA GLN A 141 -33.69 9.60 18.82
C GLN A 141 -32.21 9.77 18.47
N LEU A 142 -31.39 10.08 19.48
CA LEU A 142 -29.93 10.30 19.33
C LEU A 142 -29.20 9.13 18.68
N ASP A 143 -29.49 7.91 19.15
CA ASP A 143 -28.85 6.67 18.68
C ASP A 143 -29.66 5.95 17.59
N LYS A 144 -30.51 6.69 16.89
CA LYS A 144 -31.22 6.15 15.73
C LYS A 144 -30.19 5.66 14.70
N ARG A 145 -30.47 4.51 14.13
CA ARG A 145 -29.63 3.84 13.15
C ARG A 145 -30.20 3.99 11.74
N ASP A 146 -29.32 4.30 10.79
CA ASP A 146 -29.63 4.24 9.36
C ASP A 146 -29.75 2.78 8.86
N LYS A 147 -30.01 2.59 7.57
CA LYS A 147 -30.09 1.24 6.98
C LYS A 147 -28.78 0.46 7.00
N SER A 148 -27.66 1.08 7.32
CA SER A 148 -26.35 0.45 7.52
C SER A 148 -26.01 0.28 9.00
N ASP A 149 -26.99 0.44 9.90
CA ASP A 149 -26.82 0.45 11.35
C ASP A 149 -25.90 1.57 11.88
N ARG A 150 -25.61 2.60 11.07
CA ARG A 150 -24.78 3.75 11.47
C ARG A 150 -25.65 4.77 12.19
N THR A 151 -25.09 5.37 13.23
CA THR A 151 -25.68 6.50 13.96
C THR A 151 -25.13 7.83 13.44
N ALA A 152 -25.66 8.96 13.92
CA ALA A 152 -25.11 10.28 13.62
C ALA A 152 -23.61 10.40 14.00
N LEU A 153 -23.20 9.78 15.11
CA LEU A 153 -21.79 9.75 15.54
C LEU A 153 -20.90 8.99 14.56
N HIS A 154 -21.38 7.89 13.96
CA HIS A 154 -20.64 7.18 12.91
C HIS A 154 -20.40 8.07 11.70
N LEU A 155 -21.42 8.80 11.24
CA LEU A 155 -21.30 9.68 10.08
C LEU A 155 -20.42 10.90 10.36
N ALA A 156 -20.52 11.48 11.56
CA ALA A 156 -19.63 12.56 11.98
C ALA A 156 -18.17 12.09 12.01
N ALA A 157 -17.92 10.88 12.50
CA ALA A 157 -16.60 10.28 12.55
C ALA A 157 -16.03 9.94 11.17
N GLU A 158 -16.85 9.36 10.28
CA GLU A 158 -16.50 9.03 8.90
C GLU A 158 -16.12 10.27 8.08
N HIS A 159 -16.71 11.42 8.38
CA HIS A 159 -16.51 12.67 7.64
C HIS A 159 -15.68 13.73 8.37
N GLY A 160 -15.04 13.38 9.49
CA GLY A 160 -14.07 14.25 10.15
C GLY A 160 -14.68 15.47 10.84
N GLN A 161 -15.94 15.39 11.27
CA GLN A 161 -16.67 16.54 11.83
C GLN A 161 -16.41 16.67 13.33
N LEU A 162 -15.24 17.20 13.72
CA LEU A 162 -14.80 17.29 15.13
C LEU A 162 -15.84 17.97 16.04
N GLU A 163 -16.27 19.19 15.68
CA GLU A 163 -17.24 19.94 16.50
C GLU A 163 -18.53 19.14 16.71
N VAL A 164 -18.96 18.37 15.69
CA VAL A 164 -20.17 17.55 15.78
C VAL A 164 -19.94 16.37 16.71
N VAL A 165 -18.77 15.73 16.62
CA VAL A 165 -18.41 14.62 17.50
C VAL A 165 -18.36 15.09 18.96
N GLU A 166 -17.76 16.24 19.24
CA GLU A 166 -17.75 16.83 20.58
C GLU A 166 -19.15 17.12 21.09
N PHE A 167 -19.98 17.73 20.24
CA PHE A 167 -21.38 18.02 20.56
C PHE A 167 -22.16 16.74 20.88
N LEU A 168 -22.11 15.72 20.00
CA LEU A 168 -22.80 14.44 20.18
C LEU A 168 -22.34 13.69 21.44
N ILE A 169 -21.03 13.69 21.73
CA ILE A 169 -20.49 13.09 22.96
C ILE A 169 -21.00 13.84 24.20
N GLY A 170 -21.03 15.17 24.16
CA GLY A 170 -21.55 16.00 25.26
C GLY A 170 -23.02 15.74 25.61
N PHE A 171 -23.83 15.36 24.61
CA PHE A 171 -25.23 14.97 24.78
C PHE A 171 -25.44 13.50 25.18
N GLY A 172 -24.37 12.71 25.35
CA GLY A 172 -24.43 11.35 25.85
C GLY A 172 -24.84 10.29 24.81
N CYS A 173 -24.54 10.50 23.53
CA CYS A 173 -24.73 9.48 22.49
C CYS A 173 -23.94 8.19 22.77
N GLY A 174 -24.46 7.05 22.34
CA GLY A 174 -23.80 5.76 22.46
C GLY A 174 -22.53 5.69 21.61
N HIS A 175 -21.36 5.80 22.24
CA HIS A 175 -20.05 5.81 21.56
C HIS A 175 -19.52 4.41 21.19
N SER A 176 -20.09 3.34 21.77
CA SER A 176 -19.71 1.93 21.51
C SER A 176 -20.66 1.21 20.55
N LEU A 177 -21.58 1.94 19.90
CA LEU A 177 -22.51 1.36 18.94
C LEU A 177 -21.76 0.91 17.69
N LYS A 178 -22.31 -0.11 17.05
CA LYS A 178 -21.70 -0.82 15.92
C LYS A 178 -22.62 -0.78 14.71
N ASP A 179 -22.04 -0.50 13.55
CA ASP A 179 -22.71 -0.59 12.25
C ASP A 179 -22.86 -2.05 11.78
N LYS A 180 -23.35 -2.26 10.55
CA LYS A 180 -23.56 -3.59 9.97
C LYS A 180 -22.29 -4.43 9.81
N GLU A 181 -21.15 -3.78 9.64
CA GLU A 181 -19.84 -4.43 9.55
C GLU A 181 -19.18 -4.56 10.93
N LEU A 182 -19.93 -4.23 12.00
CA LEU A 182 -19.46 -4.15 13.38
C LEU A 182 -18.37 -3.09 13.59
N ASN A 183 -18.25 -2.10 12.70
CA ASN A 183 -17.38 -0.95 12.90
C ASN A 183 -18.00 0.00 13.93
N THR A 184 -17.17 0.55 14.80
CA THR A 184 -17.52 1.67 15.68
C THR A 184 -17.15 3.01 15.04
N ALA A 185 -17.58 4.13 15.61
CA ALA A 185 -17.14 5.45 15.18
C ALA A 185 -15.60 5.61 15.18
N LEU A 186 -14.91 4.97 16.14
CA LEU A 186 -13.43 4.93 16.19
C LEU A 186 -12.83 4.29 14.94
N HIS A 187 -13.40 3.17 14.47
CA HIS A 187 -12.94 2.50 13.24
C HIS A 187 -13.10 3.41 12.01
N LEU A 188 -14.22 4.12 11.90
CA LEU A 188 -14.49 5.01 10.77
C LEU A 188 -13.56 6.23 10.77
N ALA A 189 -13.32 6.84 11.94
CA ALA A 189 -12.34 7.93 12.07
C ALA A 189 -10.92 7.47 11.69
N ALA A 190 -10.53 6.27 12.15
CA ALA A 190 -9.24 5.66 11.85
C ALA A 190 -9.05 5.37 10.35
N LYS A 191 -10.10 4.83 9.69
CA LYS A 191 -10.13 4.51 8.26
C LYS A 191 -10.04 5.73 7.36
N HIS A 192 -10.60 6.87 7.78
CA HIS A 192 -10.59 8.09 6.99
C HIS A 192 -9.51 9.10 7.41
N GLY A 193 -8.68 8.75 8.40
CA GLY A 193 -7.53 9.56 8.79
C GLY A 193 -7.89 10.83 9.55
N HIS A 194 -8.99 10.81 10.32
CA HIS A 194 -9.44 11.94 11.13
C HIS A 194 -8.88 11.83 12.55
N ASP A 195 -7.63 12.23 12.73
CA ASP A 195 -6.85 12.11 13.96
C ASP A 195 -7.43 12.91 15.14
N GLU A 196 -7.87 14.15 14.91
CA GLU A 196 -8.54 14.96 15.95
C GLU A 196 -9.84 14.30 16.44
N VAL A 197 -10.63 13.77 15.50
CA VAL A 197 -11.88 13.06 15.82
C VAL A 197 -11.60 11.75 16.54
N LEU A 198 -10.60 11.01 16.08
CA LEU A 198 -10.14 9.77 16.69
C LEU A 198 -9.74 10.01 18.16
N GLN A 199 -8.90 11.03 18.40
CA GLN A 199 -8.49 11.43 19.74
C GLN A 199 -9.70 11.74 20.63
N LYS A 200 -10.65 12.52 20.12
CA LYS A 200 -11.85 12.87 20.88
C LYS A 200 -12.70 11.67 21.25
N ILE A 201 -12.87 10.71 20.33
CA ILE A 201 -13.60 9.48 20.61
C ILE A 201 -12.85 8.63 21.64
N MET A 202 -11.52 8.57 21.59
CA MET A 202 -10.71 7.82 22.57
C MET A 202 -10.81 8.37 23.99
N GLU A 203 -10.95 9.69 24.16
CA GLU A 203 -11.17 10.34 25.47
C GLU A 203 -12.43 9.85 26.20
N THR A 204 -13.40 9.26 25.46
CA THR A 204 -14.63 8.71 26.06
C THR A 204 -14.43 7.35 26.75
N GLY A 205 -13.26 6.72 26.60
CA GLY A 205 -12.98 5.41 27.19
C GLY A 205 -13.55 4.23 26.37
N VAL A 206 -13.73 4.41 25.06
CA VAL A 206 -14.09 3.30 24.14
C VAL A 206 -13.01 2.21 24.16
N ASP A 207 -13.40 0.97 23.88
CA ASP A 207 -12.41 -0.10 23.66
C ASP A 207 -11.69 0.13 22.33
N ILE A 208 -10.40 0.48 22.43
CA ILE A 208 -9.51 0.77 21.29
C ILE A 208 -9.21 -0.52 20.48
N ASN A 209 -9.29 -1.68 21.14
CA ASN A 209 -8.99 -2.98 20.57
C ASN A 209 -10.24 -3.72 20.07
N GLU A 210 -11.38 -3.03 20.03
CA GLU A 210 -12.62 -3.57 19.49
C GLU A 210 -12.42 -4.08 18.06
N ARG A 211 -13.06 -5.21 17.74
CA ARG A 211 -12.88 -5.89 16.45
C ARG A 211 -14.18 -5.86 15.65
N ASN A 212 -14.07 -5.52 14.37
CA ASN A 212 -15.18 -5.56 13.43
C ASN A 212 -15.47 -7.00 12.94
N ILE A 213 -16.39 -7.17 11.97
CA ILE A 213 -16.80 -8.48 11.47
C ILE A 213 -15.66 -9.31 10.87
N ASP A 214 -14.66 -8.65 10.28
CA ASP A 214 -13.46 -9.26 9.70
C ASP A 214 -12.31 -9.38 10.72
N GLY A 215 -12.56 -8.95 11.96
CA GLY A 215 -11.58 -8.95 13.03
C GLY A 215 -10.61 -7.77 13.00
N LEU A 216 -10.85 -6.74 12.18
CA LEU A 216 -10.00 -5.54 12.11
C LEU A 216 -10.25 -4.65 13.32
N THR A 217 -9.18 -4.02 13.79
CA THR A 217 -9.19 -2.94 14.79
C THR A 217 -8.98 -1.60 14.11
N ALA A 218 -9.13 -0.49 14.83
CA ALA A 218 -8.81 0.85 14.33
C ALA A 218 -7.36 0.94 13.79
N LEU A 219 -6.39 0.29 14.46
CA LEU A 219 -4.99 0.28 14.01
C LEU A 219 -4.80 -0.39 12.64
N HIS A 220 -5.57 -1.45 12.36
CA HIS A 220 -5.54 -2.11 11.04
C HIS A 220 -6.01 -1.16 9.93
N PHE A 221 -7.06 -0.39 10.17
CA PHE A 221 -7.53 0.61 9.20
C PHE A 221 -6.50 1.71 8.95
N CYS A 222 -5.84 2.23 10.00
CA CYS A 222 -4.76 3.20 9.83
C CYS A 222 -3.60 2.62 9.01
N ALA A 223 -3.29 1.34 9.17
CA ALA A 223 -2.22 0.67 8.43
C ALA A 223 -2.60 0.35 6.97
N ASP A 224 -3.86 0.04 6.68
CA ASP A 224 -4.34 -0.22 5.31
C ASP A 224 -4.54 1.06 4.47
N GLU A 225 -4.79 2.20 5.11
CA GLU A 225 -5.00 3.49 4.43
C GLU A 225 -3.80 4.46 4.58
N GLY A 226 -2.82 4.10 5.42
CA GLY A 226 -1.56 4.85 5.57
C GLY A 226 -1.66 6.09 6.46
N HIS A 227 -2.63 6.15 7.36
CA HIS A 227 -2.87 7.27 8.27
C HIS A 227 -1.92 7.24 9.47
N TYR A 228 -0.72 7.81 9.28
CA TYR A 228 0.35 7.84 10.30
C TYR A 228 -0.07 8.50 11.62
N ASP A 229 -0.70 9.67 11.58
CA ASP A 229 -1.06 10.41 12.81
C ASP A 229 -2.11 9.65 13.63
N CYS A 230 -3.12 9.07 12.98
CA CYS A 230 -4.07 8.18 13.63
C CYS A 230 -3.40 6.93 14.23
N ALA A 231 -2.50 6.27 13.48
CA ALA A 231 -1.77 5.11 13.98
C ALA A 231 -0.95 5.48 15.22
N LYS A 232 -0.27 6.63 15.20
CA LYS A 232 0.52 7.14 16.32
C LYS A 232 -0.34 7.37 17.57
N LEU A 233 -1.48 8.03 17.43
CA LEU A 233 -2.40 8.28 18.56
C LEU A 233 -2.91 6.98 19.20
N LEU A 234 -3.28 5.99 18.38
CA LEU A 234 -3.75 4.69 18.87
C LEU A 234 -2.67 3.95 19.65
N LEU A 235 -1.44 3.99 19.14
CA LEU A 235 -0.29 3.33 19.73
C LEU A 235 0.18 3.98 21.03
N GLU A 236 0.13 5.31 21.11
CA GLU A 236 0.39 6.06 22.35
C GLU A 236 -0.65 5.76 23.44
N SER A 237 -1.82 5.24 23.05
CA SER A 237 -2.93 4.90 23.95
C SER A 237 -2.96 3.42 24.36
N CYS A 238 -1.81 2.73 24.28
CA CYS A 238 -1.63 1.33 24.69
C CYS A 238 -2.55 0.32 23.96
N CYS A 239 -2.84 0.54 22.67
CA CYS A 239 -3.54 -0.46 21.87
C CYS A 239 -2.70 -1.74 21.68
N ASP A 240 -3.37 -2.87 21.41
CA ASP A 240 -2.69 -4.13 21.10
C ASP A 240 -2.08 -4.06 19.69
N VAL A 241 -0.80 -3.70 19.65
CA VAL A 241 0.05 -3.71 18.44
C VAL A 241 0.01 -5.04 17.70
N ASN A 242 -0.15 -6.15 18.41
CA ASN A 242 -0.08 -7.50 17.87
C ASN A 242 -1.45 -8.12 17.60
N ALA A 243 -2.52 -7.32 17.67
CA ALA A 243 -3.85 -7.76 17.29
C ALA A 243 -3.83 -8.33 15.86
N GLN A 244 -4.52 -9.44 15.65
CA GLN A 244 -4.64 -10.10 14.36
C GLN A 244 -6.10 -10.15 13.91
N THR A 245 -6.31 -9.98 12.61
CA THR A 245 -7.63 -10.13 11.97
C THR A 245 -8.06 -11.59 11.89
N ASN A 246 -9.27 -11.84 11.37
CA ASN A 246 -9.75 -13.21 11.12
C ASN A 246 -8.93 -13.95 10.05
N LYS A 247 -8.10 -13.23 9.28
CA LYS A 247 -7.13 -13.79 8.33
C LYS A 247 -5.72 -13.90 8.92
N ASN A 248 -5.57 -13.78 10.24
CA ASN A 248 -4.29 -13.76 10.96
C ASN A 248 -3.33 -12.63 10.55
N MET A 249 -3.82 -11.60 9.85
CA MET A 249 -3.00 -10.44 9.48
C MET A 249 -2.90 -9.49 10.66
N ASN A 250 -1.69 -9.03 10.98
CA ASN A 250 -1.48 -7.88 11.87
C ASN A 250 -1.43 -6.57 11.06
N ALA A 251 -1.36 -5.42 11.73
CA ALA A 251 -1.27 -4.11 11.08
C ALA A 251 -0.09 -3.98 10.10
N LEU A 252 1.06 -4.60 10.40
CA LEU A 252 2.26 -4.53 9.55
C LEU A 252 2.05 -5.22 8.19
N HIS A 253 1.21 -6.27 8.11
CA HIS A 253 0.86 -6.87 6.82
C HIS A 253 0.20 -5.85 5.88
N TYR A 254 -0.74 -5.06 6.39
CA TYR A 254 -1.43 -4.04 5.59
C TYR A 254 -0.48 -2.92 5.16
N ALA A 255 0.33 -2.39 6.08
CA ALA A 255 1.33 -1.37 5.74
C ALA A 255 2.35 -1.87 4.71
N ALA A 256 2.81 -3.13 4.83
CA ALA A 256 3.71 -3.77 3.88
C ALA A 256 3.07 -4.06 2.52
N GLN A 257 1.78 -4.42 2.49
CA GLN A 257 1.02 -4.66 1.26
C GLN A 257 0.79 -3.37 0.45
N ARG A 258 0.66 -2.23 1.13
CA ARG A 258 0.35 -0.93 0.50
C ARG A 258 1.57 -0.03 0.29
N GLY A 259 2.69 -0.34 0.92
CA GLY A 259 3.92 0.45 0.80
C GLY A 259 4.00 1.65 1.74
N TYR A 260 3.26 1.66 2.85
CA TYR A 260 3.26 2.77 3.81
C TYR A 260 4.44 2.69 4.79
N GLU A 261 5.64 3.08 4.31
CA GLU A 261 6.90 3.02 5.06
C GLU A 261 6.82 3.69 6.44
N LYS A 262 6.24 4.90 6.53
CA LYS A 262 6.15 5.64 7.81
C LYS A 262 5.33 4.89 8.86
N VAL A 263 4.23 4.26 8.45
CA VAL A 263 3.39 3.46 9.35
C VAL A 263 4.10 2.17 9.71
N ALA A 264 4.72 1.49 8.73
CA ALA A 264 5.52 0.29 8.99
C ALA A 264 6.65 0.56 10.01
N ARG A 265 7.39 1.67 9.86
CA ARG A 265 8.45 2.08 10.78
C ARG A 265 7.94 2.30 12.19
N LEU A 266 6.84 3.04 12.32
CA LEU A 266 6.18 3.26 13.60
C LEU A 266 5.76 1.94 14.29
N LEU A 267 5.21 1.00 13.54
CA LEU A 267 4.80 -0.30 14.08
C LEU A 267 6.01 -1.13 14.54
N VAL A 268 7.08 -1.14 13.75
CA VAL A 268 8.35 -1.83 14.08
C VAL A 268 8.99 -1.23 15.34
N ASP A 269 9.07 0.10 15.44
CA ASP A 269 9.63 0.80 16.59
C ASP A 269 8.89 0.48 17.91
N LEU A 270 7.63 0.06 17.81
CA LEU A 270 6.78 -0.30 18.96
C LEU A 270 6.68 -1.80 19.20
N GLY A 271 7.55 -2.61 18.57
CA GLY A 271 7.66 -4.03 18.86
C GLY A 271 6.53 -4.89 18.29
N ILE A 272 6.00 -4.52 17.12
CA ILE A 272 5.11 -5.42 16.37
C ILE A 272 5.85 -6.70 15.99
N ASN A 273 5.14 -7.83 16.03
CA ASN A 273 5.67 -9.09 15.54
C ASN A 273 5.87 -9.03 14.01
N THR A 274 7.12 -8.87 13.59
CA THR A 274 7.53 -8.78 12.18
C THR A 274 7.37 -10.10 11.43
N ASP A 275 7.36 -11.22 12.13
CA ASP A 275 7.31 -12.58 11.58
C ASP A 275 5.92 -13.21 11.70
N ALA A 276 4.92 -12.42 12.07
CA ALA A 276 3.53 -12.87 12.04
C ALA A 276 3.16 -13.36 10.64
N VAL A 277 2.38 -14.43 10.58
CA VAL A 277 1.94 -15.04 9.32
C VAL A 277 0.43 -14.94 9.16
N ASP A 278 -0.02 -14.59 7.96
CA ASP A 278 -1.43 -14.58 7.61
C ASP A 278 -2.00 -16.00 7.34
N SER A 279 -3.26 -16.06 6.93
CA SER A 279 -3.96 -17.31 6.56
C SER A 279 -3.32 -18.08 5.40
N GLN A 280 -2.46 -17.43 4.60
CA GLN A 280 -1.69 -18.02 3.50
C GLN A 280 -0.22 -18.26 3.89
N HIS A 281 0.10 -18.21 5.20
CA HIS A 281 1.46 -18.28 5.72
C HIS A 281 2.40 -17.19 5.21
N ALA A 282 1.88 -16.10 4.64
CA ALA A 282 2.69 -14.98 4.16
C ALA A 282 3.02 -14.04 5.33
N THR A 283 4.28 -13.63 5.42
CA THR A 283 4.74 -12.58 6.34
C THR A 283 4.59 -11.18 5.71
N PRO A 284 4.68 -10.09 6.50
CA PRO A 284 4.79 -8.75 5.96
C PRO A 284 5.96 -8.59 4.99
N LEU A 285 7.10 -9.26 5.24
CA LEU A 285 8.23 -9.28 4.32
C LEU A 285 7.84 -9.87 2.96
N ASN A 286 7.15 -11.01 2.93
CA ASN A 286 6.70 -11.63 1.68
C ASN A 286 5.79 -10.66 0.88
N MET A 287 4.90 -9.93 1.56
CA MET A 287 4.04 -8.92 0.92
C MET A 287 4.84 -7.73 0.37
N ALA A 288 5.82 -7.21 1.12
CA ALA A 288 6.68 -6.10 0.69
C ALA A 288 7.53 -6.49 -0.52
N VAL A 289 8.08 -7.72 -0.53
CA VAL A 289 8.89 -8.26 -1.63
C VAL A 289 8.05 -8.44 -2.89
N PHE A 290 6.85 -9.04 -2.77
CA PHE A 290 5.93 -9.26 -3.89
C PHE A 290 5.56 -7.94 -4.59
N ASN A 291 5.22 -6.92 -3.79
CA ASN A 291 4.82 -5.59 -4.28
C ASN A 291 6.01 -4.66 -4.60
N ASN A 292 7.26 -5.10 -4.38
CA ASN A 292 8.49 -4.36 -4.68
C ASN A 292 8.70 -3.08 -3.86
N TYR A 293 8.36 -3.10 -2.56
CA TYR A 293 8.60 -1.99 -1.65
C TYR A 293 9.95 -2.13 -0.95
N ALA A 294 11.01 -1.71 -1.64
CA ALA A 294 12.41 -1.82 -1.17
C ALA A 294 12.66 -1.16 0.20
N ASP A 295 12.02 -0.02 0.48
CA ASP A 295 12.20 0.69 1.76
C ASP A 295 11.61 -0.06 2.94
N ILE A 296 10.47 -0.74 2.75
CA ILE A 296 9.89 -1.62 3.77
C ILE A 296 10.72 -2.88 3.94
N VAL A 297 11.20 -3.48 2.85
CA VAL A 297 12.11 -4.64 2.94
C VAL A 297 13.36 -4.29 3.76
N ARG A 298 13.97 -3.12 3.50
CA ARG A 298 15.11 -2.63 4.27
C ARG A 298 14.77 -2.44 5.74
N LEU A 299 13.64 -1.79 6.04
CA LEU A 299 13.16 -1.61 7.41
C LEU A 299 12.99 -2.95 8.15
N LEU A 300 12.43 -3.97 7.49
CA LEU A 300 12.21 -5.28 8.10
C LEU A 300 13.52 -6.05 8.32
N ILE A 301 14.47 -5.94 7.38
CA ILE A 301 15.83 -6.49 7.54
C ILE A 301 16.54 -5.79 8.72
N ASP A 302 16.46 -4.46 8.80
CA ASP A 302 17.05 -3.69 9.90
C ASP A 302 16.41 -4.01 11.27
N ALA A 303 15.22 -4.61 11.26
CA ALA A 303 14.50 -5.09 12.44
C ALA A 303 14.77 -6.58 12.77
N ASP A 304 15.77 -7.20 12.13
CA ASP A 304 16.17 -8.60 12.33
C ASP A 304 15.02 -9.62 12.14
N CYS A 305 14.11 -9.39 11.18
CA CYS A 305 13.03 -10.34 10.88
C CYS A 305 13.55 -11.64 10.25
N ASP A 306 12.77 -12.73 10.39
CA ASP A 306 13.12 -14.01 9.77
C ASP A 306 12.83 -13.98 8.25
N LEU A 307 13.92 -13.90 7.48
CA LEU A 307 13.90 -13.82 6.01
C LEU A 307 13.55 -15.16 5.33
N ASP A 308 13.59 -16.26 6.09
CA ASP A 308 13.45 -17.63 5.59
C ASP A 308 12.06 -18.22 5.82
N VAL A 309 11.11 -17.44 6.37
CA VAL A 309 9.72 -17.89 6.57
C VAL A 309 9.01 -18.15 5.23
N PRO A 310 8.57 -19.40 4.98
CA PRO A 310 7.94 -19.77 3.72
C PRO A 310 6.43 -19.50 3.73
N ASP A 311 5.88 -19.08 2.59
CA ASP A 311 4.44 -18.96 2.37
C ASP A 311 3.75 -20.33 2.12
N ASN A 312 2.44 -20.33 1.78
CA ASN A 312 1.67 -21.54 1.45
C ASN A 312 2.21 -22.31 0.21
N ARG A 313 3.00 -21.68 -0.66
CA ARG A 313 3.70 -22.28 -1.81
C ARG A 313 5.12 -22.72 -1.43
N GLN A 314 5.46 -22.66 -0.14
CA GLN A 314 6.80 -22.87 0.39
C GLN A 314 7.84 -21.89 -0.16
N GLN A 315 7.41 -20.72 -0.65
CA GLN A 315 8.29 -19.69 -1.18
C GLN A 315 8.74 -18.77 -0.06
N THR A 316 10.06 -18.63 0.11
CA THR A 316 10.64 -17.59 0.96
C THR A 316 10.68 -16.25 0.22
N ALA A 317 11.01 -15.17 0.95
CA ALA A 317 11.21 -13.84 0.37
C ALA A 317 12.15 -13.86 -0.85
N LEU A 318 13.25 -14.61 -0.78
CA LEU A 318 14.18 -14.76 -1.90
C LEU A 318 13.56 -15.50 -3.11
N HIS A 319 12.67 -16.48 -2.89
CA HIS A 319 11.95 -17.13 -4.00
C HIS A 319 11.02 -16.15 -4.72
N ILE A 320 10.30 -15.31 -3.97
CA ILE A 320 9.41 -14.29 -4.54
C ILE A 320 10.22 -13.26 -5.32
N ALA A 321 11.33 -12.77 -4.74
CA ALA A 321 12.23 -11.85 -5.43
C ALA A 321 12.80 -12.47 -6.73
N ALA A 322 13.09 -13.78 -6.71
CA ALA A 322 13.55 -14.53 -7.87
C ALA A 322 12.48 -14.78 -8.94
N GLU A 323 11.23 -15.05 -8.56
CA GLU A 323 10.12 -15.26 -9.49
C GLU A 323 9.76 -13.98 -10.25
N HIS A 324 9.87 -12.83 -9.58
CA HIS A 324 9.51 -11.52 -10.13
C HIS A 324 10.71 -10.68 -10.60
N GLY A 325 11.94 -11.19 -10.52
CA GLY A 325 13.15 -10.49 -10.95
C GLY A 325 13.47 -9.21 -10.17
N ARG A 326 13.13 -9.15 -8.87
CA ARG A 326 13.37 -7.99 -8.00
C ARG A 326 14.82 -7.94 -7.55
N GLN A 327 15.72 -7.49 -8.45
CA GLN A 327 17.16 -7.53 -8.24
C GLN A 327 17.62 -6.79 -6.97
N ASP A 328 17.15 -5.55 -6.75
CA ASP A 328 17.59 -4.73 -5.61
C ASP A 328 17.14 -5.32 -4.27
N ILE A 329 15.91 -5.85 -4.22
CA ILE A 329 15.37 -6.56 -3.05
C ILE A 329 16.13 -7.85 -2.78
N ALA A 330 16.43 -8.63 -3.82
CA ALA A 330 17.24 -9.82 -3.67
C ALA A 330 18.68 -9.49 -3.22
N GLU A 331 19.26 -8.38 -3.66
CA GLU A 331 20.56 -7.88 -3.15
C GLU A 331 20.49 -7.66 -1.65
N MET A 332 19.48 -6.92 -1.16
CA MET A 332 19.29 -6.67 0.26
C MET A 332 19.16 -7.97 1.07
N ILE A 333 18.29 -8.89 0.62
CA ILE A 333 18.06 -10.18 1.28
C ILE A 333 19.32 -11.05 1.30
N LEU A 334 20.07 -11.12 0.19
CA LEU A 334 21.31 -11.89 0.12
C LEU A 334 22.43 -11.28 0.96
N ILE A 335 22.50 -9.96 1.10
CA ILE A 335 23.48 -9.31 2.00
C ILE A 335 23.14 -9.63 3.46
N ALA A 336 21.85 -9.64 3.82
CA ALA A 336 21.40 -9.94 5.18
C ALA A 336 21.66 -11.39 5.62
N GLY A 337 21.80 -12.32 4.65
CA GLY A 337 22.16 -13.71 4.93
C GLY A 337 20.94 -14.61 5.04
N VAL A 338 20.70 -15.45 4.03
CA VAL A 338 19.52 -16.33 3.96
C VAL A 338 19.89 -17.77 3.62
N ASN A 339 19.00 -18.71 3.95
CA ASN A 339 19.21 -20.11 3.64
C ASN A 339 18.87 -20.43 2.16
N LEU A 340 19.90 -20.44 1.33
CA LEU A 340 19.80 -20.75 -0.11
C LEU A 340 19.40 -22.20 -0.44
N LYS A 341 19.29 -23.08 0.57
CA LYS A 341 18.92 -24.49 0.37
C LYS A 341 17.42 -24.75 0.48
N LEU A 342 16.65 -23.76 0.93
CA LEU A 342 15.20 -23.87 1.02
C LEU A 342 14.61 -24.04 -0.38
N THR A 343 13.53 -24.82 -0.45
CA THR A 343 12.87 -25.16 -1.71
C THR A 343 11.38 -24.85 -1.64
N ASP A 344 10.84 -24.36 -2.73
CA ASP A 344 9.40 -24.22 -2.92
C ASP A 344 8.67 -25.57 -2.95
N LYS A 345 7.34 -25.52 -3.09
CA LYS A 345 6.48 -26.71 -3.15
C LYS A 345 6.76 -27.61 -4.37
N GLN A 346 7.46 -27.11 -5.38
CA GLN A 346 7.91 -27.87 -6.55
C GLN A 346 9.34 -28.43 -6.37
N GLY A 347 9.95 -28.24 -5.19
CA GLY A 347 11.33 -28.67 -4.90
C GLY A 347 12.38 -27.83 -5.61
N LYS A 348 12.07 -26.58 -5.97
CA LYS A 348 12.99 -25.64 -6.63
C LYS A 348 13.57 -24.67 -5.62
N THR A 349 14.88 -24.45 -5.69
CA THR A 349 15.55 -23.39 -4.95
C THR A 349 15.30 -22.03 -5.59
N SER A 350 15.57 -20.94 -4.88
CA SER A 350 15.54 -19.58 -5.44
C SER A 350 16.48 -19.42 -6.65
N LEU A 351 17.61 -20.15 -6.68
CA LEU A 351 18.51 -20.21 -7.83
C LEU A 351 17.82 -20.83 -9.06
N ASP A 352 17.09 -21.93 -8.88
CA ASP A 352 16.36 -22.60 -9.96
C ASP A 352 15.23 -21.70 -10.50
N VAL A 353 14.53 -21.00 -9.59
CA VAL A 353 13.46 -20.04 -9.95
C VAL A 353 14.04 -18.88 -10.75
N ALA A 354 15.13 -18.25 -10.28
CA ALA A 354 15.81 -17.17 -10.99
C ALA A 354 16.31 -17.62 -12.38
N ALA A 355 16.87 -18.83 -12.48
CA ALA A 355 17.32 -19.39 -13.74
C ALA A 355 16.15 -19.65 -14.71
N ARG A 356 15.03 -20.18 -14.22
CA ARG A 356 13.82 -20.39 -15.03
C ARG A 356 13.22 -19.07 -15.52
N GLY A 357 13.25 -18.03 -14.70
CA GLY A 357 12.79 -16.68 -15.03
C GLY A 357 13.72 -15.88 -15.96
N ASN A 358 14.87 -16.46 -16.34
CA ASN A 358 15.91 -15.80 -17.12
C ASN A 358 16.48 -14.52 -16.46
N HIS A 359 16.53 -14.50 -15.12
CA HIS A 359 17.07 -13.39 -14.34
C HIS A 359 18.58 -13.55 -14.13
N VAL A 360 19.34 -13.31 -15.21
CA VAL A 360 20.81 -13.49 -15.32
C VAL A 360 21.58 -12.91 -14.13
N ASN A 361 21.35 -11.64 -13.81
CA ASN A 361 22.06 -10.96 -12.72
C ASN A 361 21.77 -11.61 -11.37
N LEU A 362 20.52 -12.00 -11.14
CA LEU A 362 20.12 -12.61 -9.88
C LEU A 362 20.71 -14.02 -9.72
N VAL A 363 20.79 -14.80 -10.80
CA VAL A 363 21.53 -16.07 -10.81
C VAL A 363 22.99 -15.84 -10.37
N ASP A 364 23.65 -14.82 -10.92
CA ASP A 364 25.04 -14.50 -10.53
C ASP A 364 25.14 -14.07 -9.07
N MET A 365 24.20 -13.26 -8.58
CA MET A 365 24.15 -12.83 -7.18
C MET A 365 23.97 -14.01 -6.23
N ILE A 366 23.02 -14.91 -6.50
CA ILE A 366 22.77 -16.09 -5.65
C ILE A 366 24.00 -17.01 -5.63
N ILE A 367 24.66 -17.24 -6.77
CA ILE A 367 25.88 -18.07 -6.80
C ILE A 367 27.03 -17.39 -6.06
N LYS A 368 27.20 -16.07 -6.21
CA LYS A 368 28.20 -15.30 -5.45
C LYS A 368 27.94 -15.38 -3.94
N ALA A 369 26.67 -15.25 -3.52
CA ALA A 369 26.26 -15.37 -2.13
C ALA A 369 26.53 -16.77 -1.57
N ASP A 370 26.13 -17.85 -2.26
CA ASP A 370 26.40 -19.23 -1.81
C ASP A 370 27.89 -19.49 -1.62
N ARG A 371 28.72 -18.99 -2.54
CA ARG A 371 30.18 -19.10 -2.44
C ARG A 371 30.73 -18.29 -1.26
N PHE A 372 30.20 -17.09 -1.03
CA PHE A 372 30.60 -16.24 0.09
C PHE A 372 30.21 -16.87 1.43
N TYR A 373 28.97 -17.35 1.61
CA TYR A 373 28.52 -18.00 2.85
C TYR A 373 29.35 -19.25 3.19
N LYS A 374 29.75 -20.02 2.17
CA LYS A 374 30.65 -21.17 2.37
C LYS A 374 32.03 -20.74 2.85
N TRP A 375 32.61 -19.72 2.21
CA TRP A 375 33.91 -19.18 2.60
C TRP A 375 33.86 -18.59 4.03
N GLU A 376 32.84 -17.82 4.35
CA GLU A 376 32.66 -17.24 5.68
C GLU A 376 32.55 -18.35 6.75
N LYS A 377 31.76 -19.39 6.50
CA LYS A 377 31.65 -20.54 7.40
C LYS A 377 32.98 -21.27 7.62
N ASP A 378 33.75 -21.48 6.55
CA ASP A 378 35.04 -22.17 6.63
C ASP A 378 36.07 -21.31 7.39
N ASN A 379 36.04 -19.98 7.24
CA ASN A 379 37.01 -19.06 7.81
C ASN A 379 36.67 -18.57 9.23
N MET A 380 35.40 -18.47 9.62
CA MET A 380 34.98 -18.12 10.98
C MET A 380 35.31 -19.20 12.02
N SER A 381 35.65 -20.41 11.58
CA SER A 381 36.13 -21.49 12.45
C SER A 381 37.60 -21.39 12.86
N SER A 382 38.32 -20.35 12.39
CA SER A 382 39.74 -20.10 12.67
C SER A 382 39.90 -18.84 13.53
N ASP A 383 40.02 -19.02 14.85
CA ASP A 383 40.29 -17.96 15.83
C ASP A 383 41.53 -17.10 15.46
N SER A 384 41.30 -15.95 14.83
CA SER A 384 42.33 -14.92 14.61
C SER A 384 41.70 -13.53 14.72
N ASP A 385 41.90 -12.91 15.88
CA ASP A 385 41.43 -11.58 16.33
C ASP A 385 41.93 -10.37 15.51
N SER A 386 42.05 -10.50 14.19
CA SER A 386 42.41 -9.38 13.32
C SER A 386 41.65 -9.44 12.00
N TRP A 387 40.33 -9.40 12.04
CA TRP A 387 39.52 -9.45 10.83
C TRP A 387 38.86 -8.09 10.54
N GLU A 388 39.32 -7.42 9.48
CA GLU A 388 38.51 -6.42 8.76
C GLU A 388 37.31 -7.15 8.16
N SER A 389 36.13 -7.08 8.79
CA SER A 389 34.91 -7.73 8.30
C SER A 389 34.67 -7.36 6.82
N ARG A 390 34.81 -8.34 5.92
CA ARG A 390 34.60 -8.12 4.49
C ARG A 390 33.12 -8.31 4.19
N HIS A 391 32.46 -7.22 3.82
CA HIS A 391 31.02 -7.26 3.52
C HIS A 391 30.76 -7.79 2.10
N LEU A 392 29.77 -8.68 1.99
CA LEU A 392 29.26 -9.15 0.71
C LEU A 392 28.75 -7.97 -0.13
N THR A 393 29.17 -7.89 -1.38
CA THR A 393 28.76 -6.85 -2.32
C THR A 393 28.55 -7.45 -3.71
N PHE A 394 27.51 -7.02 -4.42
CA PHE A 394 27.24 -7.47 -5.79
C PHE A 394 27.56 -6.41 -6.84
N LYS A 395 28.06 -5.24 -6.41
CA LYS A 395 28.48 -4.17 -7.31
C LYS A 395 29.43 -4.70 -8.37
N GLN A 396 29.19 -4.30 -9.62
CA GLN A 396 30.09 -4.66 -10.70
C GLN A 396 31.46 -4.05 -10.43
N ASP A 397 32.48 -4.89 -10.55
CA ASP A 397 33.84 -4.47 -10.32
C ASP A 397 34.35 -3.64 -11.50
N HIS A 398 34.49 -2.34 -11.28
CA HIS A 398 35.04 -1.37 -12.22
C HIS A 398 36.43 -0.88 -11.82
N HIS A 399 37.06 -1.46 -10.79
CA HIS A 399 38.36 -1.00 -10.32
C HIS A 399 39.43 -1.17 -11.42
N LEU A 400 40.32 -0.19 -11.50
CA LEU A 400 41.43 -0.18 -12.45
C LEU A 400 42.39 -1.35 -12.18
N GLU A 401 42.58 -1.69 -10.90
CA GLU A 401 43.46 -2.77 -10.44
C GLU A 401 43.03 -4.15 -10.98
N THR A 402 41.73 -4.38 -11.14
CA THR A 402 41.18 -5.64 -11.65
C THR A 402 40.85 -5.58 -13.15
N GLN A 403 41.02 -4.43 -13.81
CA GLN A 403 40.72 -4.26 -15.23
C GLN A 403 41.56 -5.23 -16.09
N HIS A 404 42.82 -5.40 -15.74
CA HIS A 404 43.72 -6.29 -16.46
C HIS A 404 43.27 -7.76 -16.37
N ILE A 405 42.93 -8.25 -15.17
CA ILE A 405 42.46 -9.64 -15.00
C ILE A 405 41.11 -9.84 -15.70
N ARG A 406 40.18 -8.88 -15.65
CA ARG A 406 38.89 -8.95 -16.36
C ARG A 406 39.08 -9.11 -17.87
N SER A 407 40.04 -8.40 -18.46
CA SER A 407 40.41 -8.53 -19.88
C SER A 407 40.99 -9.92 -20.21
N ILE A 408 41.83 -10.48 -19.33
CA ILE A 408 42.33 -11.85 -19.46
C ILE A 408 41.17 -12.85 -19.44
N LEU A 409 40.24 -12.73 -18.49
CA LEU A 409 39.10 -13.64 -18.36
C LEU A 409 38.17 -13.60 -19.57
N TRP A 410 37.93 -12.40 -20.13
CA TRP A 410 37.18 -12.25 -21.37
C TRP A 410 37.86 -12.98 -22.54
N ARG A 411 39.16 -12.80 -22.72
CA ARG A 411 39.92 -13.49 -23.78
C ARG A 411 39.93 -15.00 -23.57
N LEU A 412 40.09 -15.45 -22.33
CA LEU A 412 40.05 -16.86 -21.94
C LEU A 412 38.74 -17.49 -22.40
N ALA A 413 37.60 -16.93 -21.97
CA ALA A 413 36.28 -17.43 -22.30
C ALA A 413 35.98 -17.41 -23.81
N THR A 414 36.33 -16.33 -24.50
CA THR A 414 35.89 -16.11 -25.89
C THR A 414 36.79 -16.74 -26.95
N LYS A 415 38.09 -16.87 -26.68
CA LYS A 415 39.08 -17.33 -27.67
C LYS A 415 39.74 -18.66 -27.33
N TYR A 416 39.90 -18.99 -26.05
CA TYR A 416 40.77 -20.10 -25.65
C TYR A 416 40.03 -21.31 -25.08
N LEU A 417 38.87 -21.12 -24.45
CA LEU A 417 38.06 -22.23 -23.94
C LEU A 417 37.24 -22.90 -25.06
N LYS A 418 37.26 -24.24 -25.07
CA LYS A 418 36.43 -25.10 -25.93
C LYS A 418 35.07 -25.36 -25.26
N PRO A 419 34.05 -25.83 -26.02
CA PRO A 419 32.80 -26.29 -25.44
C PRO A 419 33.05 -27.34 -24.34
N GLY A 420 32.48 -27.14 -23.16
CA GLY A 420 32.62 -28.03 -21.99
C GLY A 420 33.81 -27.72 -21.06
N GLU A 421 34.88 -27.09 -21.53
CA GLU A 421 36.05 -26.77 -20.68
C GLU A 421 35.71 -25.77 -19.57
N TRP A 422 34.75 -24.87 -19.79
CA TRP A 422 34.28 -23.96 -18.74
C TRP A 422 33.58 -24.71 -17.59
N LYS A 423 32.90 -25.84 -17.86
CA LYS A 423 32.28 -26.66 -16.82
C LYS A 423 33.33 -27.38 -15.99
N GLN A 424 34.36 -27.90 -16.66
CA GLN A 424 35.51 -28.53 -15.99
C GLN A 424 36.23 -27.52 -15.08
N LEU A 425 36.45 -26.29 -15.56
CA LEU A 425 37.00 -25.20 -14.73
C LEU A 425 36.10 -24.89 -13.53
N ALA A 426 34.79 -24.79 -13.76
CA ALA A 426 33.82 -24.55 -12.69
C ALA A 426 33.90 -25.66 -11.62
N GLN A 427 34.00 -26.92 -12.03
CA GLN A 427 34.18 -28.06 -11.12
C GLN A 427 35.51 -27.99 -10.36
N CYS A 428 36.63 -27.62 -11.01
CA CYS A 428 37.90 -27.37 -10.33
C CYS A 428 37.79 -26.31 -9.23
N TRP A 429 36.98 -25.28 -9.43
CA TRP A 429 36.71 -24.22 -8.46
C TRP A 429 35.48 -24.46 -7.59
N ARG A 430 35.04 -25.73 -7.46
CA ARG A 430 33.96 -26.18 -6.57
C ARG A 430 32.60 -25.51 -6.82
N PHE A 431 32.29 -25.13 -8.07
CA PHE A 431 30.91 -24.82 -8.44
C PHE A 431 30.07 -26.09 -8.36
N THR A 432 28.85 -25.98 -7.83
CA THR A 432 27.92 -27.11 -7.78
C THR A 432 27.31 -27.38 -9.15
N GLU A 433 26.81 -28.60 -9.36
CA GLU A 433 26.05 -28.92 -10.58
C GLU A 433 24.78 -28.06 -10.73
N ALA A 434 24.20 -27.56 -9.63
CA ALA A 434 23.12 -26.59 -9.67
C ALA A 434 23.60 -25.24 -10.25
N HIS A 435 24.77 -24.73 -9.83
CA HIS A 435 25.33 -23.49 -10.38
C HIS A 435 25.60 -23.61 -11.88
N ILE A 436 26.22 -24.71 -12.30
CA ILE A 436 26.57 -24.93 -13.71
C ILE A 436 25.30 -25.00 -14.56
N ARG A 437 24.28 -25.74 -14.11
CA ARG A 437 22.97 -25.81 -14.79
C ARG A 437 22.27 -24.46 -14.85
N ALA A 438 22.27 -23.69 -13.75
CA ALA A 438 21.66 -22.37 -13.70
C ALA A 438 22.31 -21.38 -14.68
N ILE A 439 23.64 -21.36 -14.78
CA ILE A 439 24.37 -20.54 -15.75
C ILE A 439 24.05 -20.96 -17.18
N GLU A 440 24.03 -22.27 -17.45
CA GLU A 440 23.78 -22.83 -18.78
C GLU A 440 22.36 -22.57 -19.29
N GLN A 441 21.38 -22.47 -18.38
CA GLN A 441 19.98 -22.24 -18.72
C GLN A 441 19.70 -20.85 -19.29
N GLN A 442 20.59 -19.86 -19.08
CA GLN A 442 20.36 -18.46 -19.47
C GLN A 442 20.62 -18.14 -20.95
N TRP A 443 21.49 -18.89 -21.65
CA TRP A 443 21.73 -18.68 -23.09
C TRP A 443 21.65 -19.96 -23.89
N THR A 444 20.94 -19.86 -25.01
CA THR A 444 20.81 -20.93 -26.00
C THR A 444 21.59 -20.57 -27.27
N GLY A 445 22.30 -21.55 -27.85
CA GLY A 445 23.06 -21.37 -29.10
C GLY A 445 24.41 -22.09 -29.13
N THR A 446 24.99 -22.25 -30.32
CA THR A 446 26.24 -23.03 -30.52
C THR A 446 27.49 -22.37 -29.90
N LYS A 447 27.45 -21.06 -29.65
CA LYS A 447 28.52 -20.28 -29.03
C LYS A 447 28.22 -19.84 -27.58
N SER A 448 27.11 -20.30 -26.99
CA SER A 448 26.70 -19.91 -25.63
C SER A 448 27.73 -20.25 -24.55
N HIS A 449 28.54 -21.30 -24.77
CA HIS A 449 29.66 -21.67 -23.88
C HIS A 449 30.67 -20.54 -23.62
N LYS A 450 30.79 -19.56 -24.52
CA LYS A 450 31.65 -18.38 -24.32
C LYS A 450 31.09 -17.44 -23.26
N GLU A 451 29.78 -17.18 -23.31
CA GLU A 451 29.10 -16.33 -22.32
C GLU A 451 28.97 -17.05 -20.97
N HIS A 452 28.62 -18.34 -20.99
CA HIS A 452 28.62 -19.18 -19.78
C HIS A 452 29.99 -19.18 -19.10
N GLY A 453 31.05 -19.39 -19.89
CA GLY A 453 32.42 -19.36 -19.39
C GLY A 453 32.81 -17.99 -18.85
N HIS A 454 32.47 -16.90 -19.55
CA HIS A 454 32.81 -15.56 -19.08
C HIS A 454 32.12 -15.23 -17.75
N ARG A 455 30.83 -15.51 -17.62
CA ARG A 455 30.11 -15.28 -16.37
C ARG A 455 30.60 -16.11 -15.21
N MET A 456 30.82 -17.40 -15.44
CA MET A 456 31.40 -18.28 -14.43
C MET A 456 32.75 -17.71 -13.95
N LEU A 457 33.60 -17.22 -14.86
CA LEU A 457 34.87 -16.59 -14.50
C LEU A 457 34.69 -15.29 -13.70
N LEU A 458 33.68 -14.47 -14.00
CA LEU A 458 33.37 -13.26 -13.21
C LEU A 458 32.87 -13.59 -11.80
N VAL A 459 32.00 -14.60 -11.68
CA VAL A 459 31.53 -15.11 -10.38
C VAL A 459 32.69 -15.70 -9.57
N TRP A 460 33.57 -16.45 -10.21
CA TRP A 460 34.79 -16.97 -9.59
C TRP A 460 35.72 -15.84 -9.13
N LEU A 461 36.00 -14.86 -10.00
CA LEU A 461 36.86 -13.72 -9.69
C LEU A 461 36.33 -12.94 -8.49
N HIS A 462 35.02 -12.71 -8.42
CA HIS A 462 34.38 -12.07 -7.28
C HIS A 462 34.71 -12.79 -5.96
N GLY A 463 34.51 -14.11 -5.91
CA GLY A 463 34.84 -14.89 -4.72
C GLY A 463 36.33 -14.85 -4.34
N VAL A 464 37.24 -14.89 -5.33
CA VAL A 464 38.69 -14.78 -5.10
C VAL A 464 39.07 -13.43 -4.52
N ILE A 465 38.50 -12.34 -5.04
CA ILE A 465 38.73 -10.98 -4.52
C ILE A 465 38.18 -10.85 -3.10
N MET A 466 36.97 -11.37 -2.83
CA MET A 466 36.38 -11.37 -1.49
C MET A 466 37.20 -12.18 -0.49
N ALA A 467 37.80 -13.29 -0.91
CA ALA A 467 38.74 -14.08 -0.11
C ALA A 467 40.14 -13.42 0.01
N GLY A 468 40.46 -12.42 -0.80
CA GLY A 468 41.76 -11.72 -0.79
C GLY A 468 42.88 -12.59 -1.37
N GLU A 469 42.50 -13.57 -2.17
CA GLU A 469 43.40 -14.49 -2.84
C GLU A 469 43.95 -13.87 -4.13
N ASN A 470 45.10 -14.37 -4.60
CA ASN A 470 45.69 -13.90 -5.85
C ASN A 470 44.98 -14.53 -7.06
N PRO A 471 44.29 -13.73 -7.92
CA PRO A 471 43.56 -14.28 -9.07
C PRO A 471 44.46 -14.93 -10.11
N ILE A 472 45.69 -14.46 -10.32
CA ILE A 472 46.62 -15.05 -11.29
C ILE A 472 47.02 -16.45 -10.84
N LYS A 473 47.27 -16.63 -9.52
CA LYS A 473 47.58 -17.94 -8.94
C LYS A 473 46.41 -18.91 -9.10
N GLY A 474 45.20 -18.49 -8.71
CA GLY A 474 44.01 -19.35 -8.83
C GLY A 474 43.67 -19.70 -10.28
N LEU A 475 43.93 -18.78 -11.22
CA LEU A 475 43.74 -19.04 -12.66
C LEU A 475 44.73 -20.07 -13.19
N TYR A 476 46.01 -19.97 -12.78
CA TYR A 476 47.04 -20.95 -13.13
C TYR A 476 46.66 -22.34 -12.62
N GLU A 477 46.29 -22.46 -11.35
CA GLU A 477 45.88 -23.73 -10.73
C GLU A 477 44.66 -24.34 -11.42
N GLY A 478 43.64 -23.55 -11.73
CA GLY A 478 42.45 -24.01 -12.46
C GLY A 478 42.77 -24.53 -13.86
N LEU A 479 43.61 -23.81 -14.62
CA LEU A 479 44.00 -24.22 -15.97
C LEU A 479 44.91 -25.46 -15.99
N VAL A 480 45.80 -25.59 -15.01
CA VAL A 480 46.57 -26.83 -14.82
C VAL A 480 45.63 -27.99 -14.48
N GLY A 481 44.61 -27.75 -13.65
CA GLY A 481 43.59 -28.73 -13.28
C GLY A 481 42.82 -29.31 -14.48
N ILE A 482 42.54 -28.51 -15.51
CA ILE A 482 41.92 -28.97 -16.76
C ILE A 482 42.94 -29.40 -17.84
N SER A 483 44.17 -29.69 -17.45
CA SER A 483 45.26 -30.13 -18.35
C SER A 483 45.65 -29.12 -19.44
N ARG A 484 45.44 -27.82 -19.21
CA ARG A 484 45.82 -26.71 -20.12
C ARG A 484 47.08 -25.98 -19.64
N ARG A 485 48.16 -26.72 -19.34
CA ARG A 485 49.42 -26.18 -18.77
C ARG A 485 50.06 -25.09 -19.65
N ASP A 486 50.13 -25.30 -20.95
CA ASP A 486 50.73 -24.33 -21.89
C ASP A 486 49.98 -22.98 -21.88
N LEU A 487 48.65 -23.04 -21.76
CA LEU A 487 47.83 -21.84 -21.66
C LEU A 487 48.01 -21.16 -20.30
N ALA A 488 48.10 -21.95 -19.21
CA ALA A 488 48.33 -21.45 -17.86
C ALA A 488 49.64 -20.67 -17.76
N GLU A 489 50.73 -21.20 -18.33
CA GLU A 489 52.03 -20.53 -18.37
C GLU A 489 52.00 -19.26 -19.24
N SER A 490 51.36 -19.32 -20.42
CA SER A 490 51.23 -18.15 -21.29
C SER A 490 50.45 -17.01 -20.63
N ILE A 491 49.37 -17.33 -19.91
CA ILE A 491 48.57 -16.33 -19.19
C ILE A 491 49.34 -15.76 -17.99
N ARG A 492 50.02 -16.61 -17.21
CA ARG A 492 50.85 -16.15 -16.08
C ARG A 492 51.97 -15.21 -16.52
N GLN A 493 52.67 -15.53 -17.60
CA GLN A 493 53.73 -14.67 -18.14
C GLN A 493 53.21 -13.32 -18.61
N LYS A 494 52.07 -13.30 -19.33
CA LYS A 494 51.43 -12.06 -19.78
C LYS A 494 50.92 -11.21 -18.63
N ALA A 495 50.29 -11.86 -17.64
CA ALA A 495 49.78 -11.16 -16.46
C ALA A 495 50.90 -10.49 -15.67
N ASN A 496 52.04 -11.18 -15.50
CA ASN A 496 53.20 -10.61 -14.79
C ASN A 496 53.91 -9.51 -15.60
N ALA A 497 53.92 -9.59 -16.93
CA ALA A 497 54.53 -8.58 -17.80
C ALA A 497 53.75 -7.25 -17.80
N ASP A 498 52.42 -7.30 -17.68
CA ASP A 498 51.57 -6.10 -17.66
C ASP A 498 51.49 -5.45 -16.26
N THR A 499 51.89 -6.15 -15.19
CA THR A 499 51.97 -5.60 -13.82
C THR A 499 53.25 -4.82 -13.49
N THR A 500 54.26 -4.82 -14.38
CA THR A 500 55.47 -4.00 -14.16
C THR A 500 55.22 -2.54 -14.51
N PRO A 501 55.50 -1.56 -13.62
CA PRO A 501 55.29 -0.14 -13.93
C PRO A 501 56.22 0.28 -15.08
N PRO A 502 55.82 1.26 -15.92
CA PRO A 502 56.70 1.76 -16.96
C PRO A 502 57.98 2.27 -16.30
N LYS A 503 59.13 1.74 -16.74
CA LYS A 503 60.45 2.24 -16.32
C LYS A 503 60.44 3.75 -16.46
N LYS A 504 60.59 4.48 -15.36
CA LYS A 504 60.87 5.92 -15.39
C LYS A 504 62.05 6.11 -16.35
N CYS A 505 61.82 6.77 -17.49
CA CYS A 505 62.89 7.26 -18.33
C CYS A 505 63.70 8.26 -17.49
N SER A 506 64.84 7.83 -16.98
CA SER A 506 65.89 8.73 -16.54
C SER A 506 66.43 9.41 -17.79
N ILE A 507 66.04 10.67 -17.99
CA ILE A 507 66.72 11.55 -18.95
C ILE A 507 68.07 11.88 -18.31
N MET A 508 69.15 11.44 -18.95
CA MET A 508 70.51 11.92 -18.69
C MET A 508 70.74 13.21 -19.46
#